data_AF-A0A4P6WZV1-F1
#
_entry.id   AF-A0A4P6WZV1-F1
#
_cell.length_a   1.000
_cell.length_b   1.000
_cell.length_c   1.000
_cell.angle_alpha   90.00
_cell.angle_beta   90.00
_cell.angle_gamma   90.00
#
_symmetry.space_group_name_H-M   'P 1'
#
loop_
_entity.id
_entity.type
_entity.pdbx_description
1 polymer ?
#
loop_
_entity_poly.entity_id
_entity_poly.type
_entity_poly.pdbx_seq_one_letter_code
_entity_poly.pdbx_strand_id
1 'polypeptide(L)' 'MKAHMGVDAESGLVHTVVGTAANVNWHVAMRPGKRKVLDKSTPMGAIKDQLGQVKAHIRAKVEHTFTLFALSNL' A
#
# COMPACT_ATOMS: atom_id res chain seq x y z
N MET A 1 -2.26 -17.53 4.57
CA MET A 1 -3.60 -17.01 4.22
C MET A 1 -4.61 -18.04 4.70
N LYS A 2 -5.64 -17.64 5.44
CA LYS A 2 -6.70 -18.56 5.91
C LYS A 2 -7.98 -18.20 5.17
N ALA A 3 -8.61 -19.19 4.57
CA ALA A 3 -9.87 -19.04 3.86
C ALA A 3 -10.88 -20.02 4.44
N HIS A 4 -12.11 -19.55 4.62
CA HIS A 4 -13.26 -20.35 5.00
C HIS A 4 -14.13 -20.50 3.75
N MET A 5 -14.36 -21.75 3.32
CA MET A 5 -15.17 -22.05 2.14
C MET A 5 -16.46 -22.75 2.59
N GLY A 6 -17.60 -22.16 2.26
CA GLY A 6 -18.90 -22.79 2.37
C GLY A 6 -19.14 -23.63 1.12
N VAL A 7 -19.31 -24.93 1.34
CA VAL A 7 -19.62 -25.91 0.30
C VAL A 7 -21.01 -26.45 0.53
N ASP A 8 -21.78 -26.61 -0.55
CA ASP A 8 -23.05 -27.31 -0.51
C ASP A 8 -22.81 -28.81 -0.27
N ALA A 9 -23.62 -29.41 0.60
CA ALA A 9 -23.39 -30.77 1.07
C ALA A 9 -23.75 -31.85 0.05
N GLU A 10 -24.66 -31.56 -0.88
CA GLU A 10 -25.18 -32.52 -1.85
C GLU A 10 -24.44 -32.46 -3.19
N SER A 11 -24.16 -31.24 -3.66
CA SER A 11 -23.48 -30.99 -4.94
C SER A 11 -21.97 -30.74 -4.80
N GLY A 12 -21.48 -30.45 -3.60
CA GLY A 12 -20.09 -30.03 -3.36
C GLY A 12 -19.77 -28.65 -3.93
N LEU A 13 -20.76 -27.90 -4.42
CA LEU A 13 -20.54 -26.61 -5.06
C LEU A 13 -20.11 -25.57 -4.02
N VAL A 14 -19.02 -24.85 -4.30
CA VAL A 14 -18.58 -23.73 -3.46
C VAL A 14 -19.53 -22.56 -3.69
N HIS A 15 -20.30 -22.20 -2.68
CA HIS A 15 -21.25 -21.09 -2.77
C HIS A 15 -20.75 -19.82 -2.06
N THR A 16 -19.79 -19.96 -1.14
CA THR A 16 -19.21 -18.82 -0.42
C THR A 16 -17.73 -19.03 -0.13
N VAL A 17 -16.90 -18.02 -0.42
CA VAL A 17 -15.48 -18.01 -0.02
C VAL A 17 -15.20 -16.75 0.77
N VAL A 18 -14.84 -16.92 2.05
CA VAL A 18 -14.42 -15.82 2.92
C VAL A 18 -12.93 -15.95 3.19
N GLY A 19 -12.14 -15.05 2.61
CA GLY A 19 -10.73 -14.92 2.90
C GLY A 19 -10.48 -13.96 4.06
N THR A 20 -9.58 -14.31 4.98
CA THR A 20 -9.00 -13.34 5.92
C THR A 20 -7.69 -12.80 5.34
N ALA A 21 -7.48 -11.49 5.39
CA ALA A 21 -6.23 -10.88 4.98
C ALA A 21 -5.05 -11.56 5.71
N ALA A 22 -4.04 -11.99 4.95
CA ALA A 22 -2.78 -12.42 5.54
C ALA A 22 -2.13 -11.22 6.27
N ASN A 23 -1.18 -11.48 7.18
CA ASN A 23 -0.51 -10.46 8.00
C ASN A 23 0.09 -9.32 7.13
N VAL A 24 -0.69 -8.27 6.86
CA VAL A 24 -0.27 -7.14 6.04
C VAL A 24 0.41 -6.13 6.95
N ASN A 25 1.70 -5.88 6.71
CA ASN A 25 2.42 -4.81 7.37
C ASN A 25 2.30 -3.50 6.57
N TRP A 26 1.56 -2.54 7.11
CA TRP A 26 1.36 -1.24 6.48
C TRP A 26 2.53 -0.30 6.77
N HIS A 27 3.38 -0.07 5.77
CA HIS A 27 4.51 0.83 5.90
C HIS A 27 4.13 2.29 5.63
N VAL A 28 3.94 3.08 6.70
CA VAL A 28 3.73 4.53 6.62
C VAL A 28 5.01 5.26 6.23
N ALA A 29 4.90 6.33 5.42
CA ALA A 29 6.04 7.16 5.06
C ALA A 29 6.63 7.89 6.28
N MET A 30 7.96 8.02 6.32
CA MET A 30 8.64 8.74 7.40
C MET A 30 8.34 10.24 7.36
N ARG A 31 8.33 10.88 8.54
CA ARG A 31 8.25 12.34 8.65
C ARG A 31 9.48 13.00 7.98
N PRO A 32 9.33 14.14 7.29
CA PRO A 32 10.43 14.81 6.58
C PRO A 32 11.65 15.11 7.46
N GLY A 33 11.44 15.56 8.72
CA GLY A 33 12.53 15.82 9.66
C GLY A 33 13.34 14.57 10.02
N LYS A 34 12.67 13.42 10.19
CA LYS A 34 13.33 12.13 10.47
C LYS A 34 14.05 11.58 9.23
N ARG A 35 13.57 11.91 8.02
CA ARG A 35 14.25 11.58 6.76
C ARG A 35 15.52 12.40 6.55
N LYS A 36 15.51 13.68 6.91
CA LYS A 36 16.68 14.58 6.77
C LYS A 36 17.90 14.12 7.57
N VAL A 37 17.66 13.55 8.75
CA VAL A 37 18.72 13.09 9.66
C VAL A 37 19.11 11.61 9.46
N LEU A 38 18.56 10.96 8.44
CA LEU A 38 18.87 9.56 8.16
C LEU A 38 20.27 9.45 7.57
N ASP A 39 21.09 8.56 8.13
CA ASP A 39 22.42 8.29 7.60
C ASP A 39 22.35 7.47 6.30
N LYS A 40 22.57 8.16 5.18
CA LYS A 40 22.52 7.59 3.82
C LYS A 40 23.80 6.88 3.41
N SER A 41 24.88 6.99 4.21
CA SER A 41 26.11 6.25 3.96
C SER A 41 25.92 4.76 4.23
N THR A 42 24.96 4.41 5.10
CA THR A 42 24.54 3.02 5.31
C THR A 42 23.65 2.54 4.16
N PRO A 43 23.83 1.29 3.67
CA PRO A 43 22.96 0.71 2.64
C PRO A 43 21.47 0.73 3.04
N MET A 44 21.19 0.47 4.32
CA MET A 44 19.83 0.46 4.86
C MET A 44 19.21 1.86 4.89
N GLY A 45 19.98 2.90 5.22
CA GLY A 45 19.52 4.28 5.21
C GLY A 45 19.26 4.79 3.80
N ALA A 46 20.12 4.46 2.84
CA ALA A 46 19.93 4.78 1.43
C ALA A 46 18.63 4.17 0.87
N ILE A 47 18.41 2.88 1.12
CA ILE A 47 17.21 2.17 0.68
C ILE A 47 15.94 2.78 1.32
N LYS A 48 15.97 3.12 2.61
CA LYS A 48 14.85 3.77 3.29
C LYS A 48 14.53 5.15 2.72
N ASP A 49 15.56 5.92 2.32
CA ASP A 49 15.37 7.20 1.66
C ASP A 49 14.73 7.02 0.28
N GLN A 50 15.26 6.12 -0.54
CA GLN A 50 14.73 5.79 -1.87
C GLN A 50 13.29 5.30 -1.81
N LEU A 51 12.97 4.40 -0.86
CA LEU A 51 11.61 3.92 -0.64
C LEU A 51 10.66 5.08 -0.30
N GLY A 52 11.10 6.02 0.53
CA GLY A 52 10.35 7.24 0.84
C GLY A 52 10.11 8.10 -0.40
N GLN A 53 11.13 8.25 -1.25
CA GLN A 53 11.01 8.99 -2.51
C GLN A 53 10.02 8.31 -3.47
N VAL A 54 10.13 7.01 -3.68
CA VAL A 54 9.24 6.26 -4.58
C VAL A 54 7.79 6.38 -4.12
N LYS A 55 7.51 6.24 -2.82
CA LYS A 55 6.16 6.45 -2.25
C LYS A 55 5.65 7.86 -2.52
N ALA A 56 6.49 8.88 -2.37
CA ALA A 56 6.12 10.27 -2.65
C ALA A 56 5.85 10.51 -4.14
N HIS A 57 6.62 9.91 -5.05
CA HIS A 57 6.39 10.02 -6.49
C HIS A 57 5.06 9.37 -6.91
N ILE A 58 4.75 8.18 -6.39
CA ILE A 58 3.46 7.52 -6.61
C ILE A 58 2.34 8.43 -6.13
N ARG A 59 2.45 8.95 -4.90
CA ARG A 59 1.47 9.88 -4.33
C ARG A 59 1.28 11.12 -5.21
N ALA A 60 2.36 11.74 -5.65
CA ALA A 60 2.31 12.92 -6.52
C ALA A 60 1.61 12.61 -7.85
N LYS A 61 1.88 11.45 -8.46
CA LYS A 61 1.21 11.04 -9.71
C LYS A 61 -0.28 10.81 -9.52
N VAL A 62 -0.67 10.19 -8.40
CA VAL A 62 -2.06 9.90 -8.06
C VAL A 62 -2.80 11.20 -7.73
N GLU A 63 -2.28 12.02 -6.81
CA GLU A 63 -2.90 13.27 -6.38
C GLU A 63 -2.94 14.33 -7.49
N HIS A 64 -1.95 14.39 -8.37
CA HIS A 64 -1.96 15.33 -9.48
C HIS A 64 -3.14 15.07 -10.42
N THR A 65 -3.41 13.79 -10.74
CA THR A 65 -4.58 13.40 -11.54
C THR A 65 -5.89 13.78 -10.85
N PHE A 66 -6.00 13.57 -9.53
CA PHE A 66 -7.21 13.95 -8.78
C PHE A 66 -7.38 15.46 -8.62
N THR A 67 -6.29 16.22 -8.54
CA THR A 67 -6.34 17.69 -8.45
C THR A 67 -6.80 18.30 -9.78
N LEU A 68 -6.34 17.76 -10.92
CA LEU A 68 -6.82 18.19 -12.24
C LEU A 68 -8.31 17.87 -12.44
N PHE A 69 -8.75 16.67 -12.04
CA PHE A 69 -10.16 16.27 -12.16
C PHE A 69 -11.11 17.11 -11.27
N ALA A 70 -10.63 17.58 -10.12
CA ALA A 70 -11.38 18.48 -9.25
C ALA A 70 -11.54 19.89 -9.83
N LEU A 71 -10.59 20.35 -10.66
CA LEU A 71 -10.63 21.66 -11.32
C LEU A 71 -11.35 21.65 -12.67
N SER A 72 -11.48 20.50 -13.32
CA SER A 72 -12.19 20.36 -14.61
C SER A 72 -13.72 20.26 -14.49
N ASN A 73 -14.25 20.20 -13.26
CA ASN A 73 -15.69 20.16 -12.95
C ASN A 73 -16.19 21.47 -12.32
N LEU A 74 -15.47 22.59 -12.55
CA LEU A 74 -15.84 23.95 -12.17
C LEU A 74 -16.02 24.83 -13.42
#